data_AF-R7AAA9-F1
#
_entry.id   AF-R7AAA9-F1
#
_cell.length_a   1.000
_cell.length_b   1.000
_cell.length_c   1.000
_cell.angle_alpha   90.00
_cell.angle_beta   90.00
_cell.angle_gamma   90.00
#
_symmetry.space_group_name_H-M   'P 1'
#
loop_
_entity.id
_entity.type
_entity.pdbx_description
1 polymer ?
#
loop_
_entity_poly.entity_id
_entity_poly.type
_entity_poly.pdbx_seq_one_letter_code
_entity_poly.pdbx_strand_id
1 'polypeptide(L)'
;MNYVCFKMLEHDNEGTIRNFFHSFRQNLFQGAALSLIMGAAGFLLWYDGWFLTRYFDGQEGGAMLYAGWAVYIYLIFFYLILVLYVFPLQARFYNPLAVTFKNAVIAGFKNLPKTLMMLAGDGAMAVLTVLCFKTFPQIAFLPLLTALPLCVWYHSWVLRDLLGLVPGKLDLPVSDDKEERKEERYE
;
A
#
# COMPACT_ATOMS: atom_id res chain seq x y z
N MET A 1 13.55 33.23 -21.78
CA MET A 1 12.46 32.23 -21.79
C MET A 1 12.50 31.32 -23.03
N ASN A 2 12.69 31.82 -24.25
CA ASN A 2 12.69 30.96 -25.46
C ASN A 2 13.85 29.95 -25.57
N TYR A 3 15.06 30.28 -25.09
CA TYR A 3 16.22 29.37 -25.17
C TYR A 3 16.11 28.14 -24.25
N VAL A 4 15.50 28.29 -23.07
CA VAL A 4 15.25 27.17 -22.13
C VAL A 4 14.13 26.26 -22.65
N CYS A 5 13.11 26.84 -23.29
CA CYS A 5 12.05 26.08 -23.96
C CYS A 5 12.59 25.27 -25.14
N PHE A 6 13.47 25.85 -25.97
CA PHE A 6 14.14 25.12 -27.04
C PHE A 6 15.05 24.02 -26.50
N LYS A 7 15.80 24.27 -25.42
CA LYS A 7 16.68 23.26 -24.81
C LYS A 7 15.91 22.09 -24.18
N MET A 8 14.66 22.31 -23.70
CA MET A 8 13.73 21.26 -23.27
C MET A 8 13.03 20.53 -24.43
N LEU A 9 12.98 21.14 -25.61
CA LEU A 9 12.45 20.53 -26.83
C LEU A 9 13.54 19.71 -27.57
N GLU A 10 14.79 20.14 -27.46
CA GLU A 10 15.96 19.61 -28.17
C GLU A 10 16.69 18.52 -27.37
N HIS A 11 16.60 18.54 -26.04
CA HIS A 11 16.94 17.39 -25.18
C HIS A 11 15.69 16.55 -24.88
N ASP A 12 15.41 15.61 -25.78
CA ASP A 12 14.98 14.25 -25.44
C ASP A 12 13.51 13.97 -25.02
N ASN A 13 12.55 14.50 -25.77
CA ASN A 13 11.12 14.22 -25.53
C ASN A 13 10.54 13.00 -26.29
N GLU A 14 11.26 12.37 -27.22
CA GLU A 14 10.76 11.18 -27.92
C GLU A 14 10.97 9.88 -27.11
N GLY A 15 11.99 9.82 -26.25
CA GLY A 15 12.22 8.72 -25.32
C GLY A 15 11.41 8.81 -24.02
N THR A 16 11.16 10.03 -23.53
CA THR A 16 10.59 10.27 -22.19
C THR A 16 9.14 9.78 -22.06
N ILE A 17 8.28 10.02 -23.04
CA ILE A 17 6.88 9.54 -23.01
C ILE A 17 6.83 8.01 -23.15
N ARG A 18 7.64 7.44 -24.04
CA ARG A 18 7.71 5.99 -24.24
C ARG A 18 8.24 5.27 -23.00
N ASN A 19 9.28 5.81 -22.38
CA ASN A 19 9.84 5.29 -21.13
C ASN A 19 8.86 5.45 -19.96
N PHE A 20 8.13 6.57 -19.90
CA PHE A 20 7.06 6.76 -18.91
C PHE A 20 5.94 5.72 -19.06
N PHE A 21 5.42 5.50 -20.27
CA PHE A 21 4.38 4.49 -20.51
C PHE A 21 4.87 3.05 -20.29
N HIS A 22 6.14 2.77 -20.58
CA HIS A 22 6.78 1.49 -20.28
C HIS A 22 6.82 1.25 -18.76
N SER A 23 7.38 2.19 -18.00
CA SER A 23 7.47 2.14 -16.55
C SER A 23 6.09 2.15 -15.88
N PHE A 24 5.12 2.90 -16.42
CA PHE A 24 3.74 2.91 -15.94
C PHE A 24 3.07 1.55 -16.12
N ARG A 25 3.17 0.92 -17.30
CA ARG A 25 2.62 -0.42 -17.52
C ARG A 25 3.29 -1.46 -16.62
N GLN A 26 4.62 -1.42 -16.50
CA GLN A 26 5.34 -2.33 -15.62
C GLN A 26 4.90 -2.17 -14.16
N ASN A 27 4.76 -0.94 -13.67
CA ASN A 27 4.23 -0.66 -12.33
C ASN A 27 2.78 -1.09 -12.15
N LEU A 28 1.93 -0.93 -13.17
CA LEU A 28 0.55 -1.40 -13.11
C LEU A 28 0.50 -2.92 -12.99
N PHE A 29 1.30 -3.66 -13.76
CA PHE A 29 1.36 -5.13 -13.65
C PHE A 29 1.94 -5.58 -12.30
N GLN A 30 2.99 -4.93 -11.82
CA GLN A 30 3.57 -5.23 -10.50
C GLN A 30 2.58 -4.91 -9.37
N GLY A 31 1.93 -3.75 -9.42
CA GLY A 31 0.90 -3.34 -8.46
C GLY A 31 -0.33 -4.25 -8.51
N ALA A 32 -0.77 -4.66 -9.70
CA ALA A 32 -1.86 -5.63 -9.86
C ALA A 32 -1.49 -7.01 -9.31
N ALA A 33 -0.29 -7.51 -9.60
CA ALA A 33 0.21 -8.77 -9.06
C ALA A 33 0.30 -8.72 -7.53
N LEU A 34 0.81 -7.62 -6.98
CA LEU A 34 0.89 -7.38 -5.54
C LEU A 34 -0.50 -7.34 -4.90
N SER A 35 -1.45 -6.65 -5.56
CA SER A 35 -2.85 -6.58 -5.13
C SER A 35 -3.50 -7.97 -5.11
N LEU A 36 -3.20 -8.82 -6.11
CA LEU A 36 -3.70 -10.19 -6.17
C LEU A 36 -3.15 -11.04 -5.02
N ILE A 37 -1.84 -10.95 -4.74
CA ILE A 37 -1.20 -11.68 -3.63
C ILE A 37 -1.79 -11.23 -2.28
N MET A 38 -1.91 -9.92 -2.07
CA MET A 38 -2.51 -9.36 -0.87
C MET A 38 -3.98 -9.76 -0.74
N GLY A 39 -4.74 -9.71 -1.84
CA GLY A 39 -6.13 -10.16 -1.88
C GLY A 39 -6.29 -11.64 -1.56
N ALA A 40 -5.42 -12.50 -2.10
CA ALA A 40 -5.42 -13.93 -1.79
C ALA A 40 -5.08 -14.21 -0.31
N ALA A 41 -4.10 -13.50 0.25
CA ALA A 41 -3.78 -13.60 1.68
C ALA A 41 -4.95 -13.12 2.56
N GLY A 42 -5.61 -12.02 2.18
CA GLY A 42 -6.81 -11.54 2.86
C GLY A 42 -7.98 -12.53 2.78
N PHE A 43 -8.19 -13.17 1.64
CA PHE A 43 -9.19 -14.22 1.47
C PHE A 43 -8.91 -15.44 2.35
N LEU A 44 -7.65 -15.87 2.43
CA LEU A 44 -7.25 -16.98 3.29
C LEU A 44 -7.50 -16.65 4.77
N LEU A 45 -7.17 -15.43 5.22
CA LEU A 45 -7.48 -14.99 6.58
C LEU A 45 -8.98 -14.92 6.84
N TRP A 46 -9.78 -14.43 5.90
CA TRP A 46 -11.23 -14.46 6.03
C TRP A 46 -11.75 -15.89 6.17
N TYR A 47 -11.23 -16.83 5.37
CA TYR A 47 -11.57 -18.25 5.46
C TYR A 47 -11.14 -18.85 6.81
N ASP A 48 -9.95 -18.54 7.31
CA ASP A 48 -9.46 -19.00 8.62
C ASP A 48 -10.37 -18.51 9.75
N GLY A 49 -10.78 -17.24 9.73
CA GLY A 49 -11.72 -16.68 10.71
C GLY A 49 -13.11 -17.31 10.61
N TRP A 50 -13.61 -17.54 9.39
CA TRP A 50 -14.87 -18.25 9.17
C TRP A 50 -14.78 -19.71 9.66
N PHE A 51 -13.66 -20.40 9.42
CA PHE A 51 -13.41 -21.76 9.88
C PHE A 51 -13.38 -21.82 11.42
N LEU A 52 -12.63 -20.93 12.08
CA LEU A 52 -12.55 -20.87 13.54
C LEU A 52 -13.91 -20.58 14.18
N THR A 53 -14.72 -19.71 13.57
CA THR A 53 -16.06 -19.40 14.09
C THR A 53 -17.06 -20.53 13.86
N ARG A 54 -17.00 -21.24 12.72
CA ARG A 54 -17.97 -22.28 12.36
C ARG A 54 -17.64 -23.67 12.92
N TYR A 55 -16.36 -24.01 12.98
CA TYR A 55 -15.91 -25.33 13.43
C TYR A 55 -15.99 -25.51 14.95
N PHE A 56 -15.83 -24.41 15.69
CA PHE A 56 -15.89 -24.39 17.15
C PHE A 56 -17.20 -23.81 17.71
N ASP A 57 -18.21 -23.64 16.84
CA ASP A 57 -19.55 -23.21 17.20
C ASP A 57 -20.20 -24.25 18.13
N GLY A 58 -20.33 -23.91 19.41
CA GLY A 58 -20.91 -24.78 20.45
C GLY A 58 -19.92 -25.62 21.27
N GLN A 59 -18.59 -25.48 21.09
CA GLN A 59 -17.62 -26.04 22.05
C GLN A 59 -17.33 -25.02 23.17
N GLU A 60 -17.45 -25.44 24.43
CA GLU A 60 -16.95 -24.65 25.55
C GLU A 60 -15.43 -24.50 25.45
N GLY A 61 -14.94 -23.26 25.55
CA GLY A 61 -13.60 -22.86 25.15
C GLY A 61 -12.48 -23.71 25.76
N GLY A 62 -11.92 -24.61 24.95
CA GLY A 62 -10.71 -25.37 25.26
C GLY A 62 -9.43 -24.64 24.88
N ALA A 63 -8.29 -25.06 25.43
CA ALA A 63 -6.97 -24.47 25.14
C ALA A 63 -6.64 -24.39 23.64
N MET A 64 -7.11 -25.35 22.84
CA MET A 64 -6.93 -25.37 21.38
C MET A 64 -7.68 -24.23 20.67
N LEU A 65 -8.88 -23.87 21.13
CA LEU A 65 -9.64 -22.76 20.60
C LEU A 65 -8.93 -21.42 20.88
N TYR A 66 -8.47 -21.22 22.12
CA TYR A 66 -7.71 -20.02 22.50
C TYR A 66 -6.40 -19.90 21.72
N ALA A 67 -5.68 -21.00 21.53
CA ALA A 67 -4.48 -21.02 20.70
C ALA A 67 -4.79 -20.66 19.23
N GLY A 68 -5.86 -21.21 18.66
CA GLY A 68 -6.32 -20.87 17.30
C GLY A 68 -6.63 -19.38 17.15
N TRP A 69 -7.39 -18.79 18.08
CA TRP A 69 -7.69 -17.36 18.09
C TRP A 69 -6.43 -16.50 18.29
N ALA A 70 -5.49 -16.91 19.14
CA ALA A 70 -4.25 -16.17 19.35
C ALA A 70 -3.40 -16.11 18.07
N VAL A 71 -3.26 -17.25 17.36
CA VAL A 71 -2.55 -17.30 16.07
C VAL A 71 -3.28 -16.47 15.02
N TYR A 72 -4.61 -16.54 14.96
CA TYR A 72 -5.40 -15.74 14.03
C TYR A 72 -5.25 -14.23 14.26
N ILE A 73 -5.31 -13.77 15.51
CA ILE A 73 -5.09 -12.37 15.87
C ILE A 73 -3.67 -11.92 15.54
N TYR A 74 -2.67 -12.78 15.72
CA TYR A 74 -1.31 -12.49 15.30
C TYR A 74 -1.21 -12.32 13.78
N LEU A 75 -1.79 -13.24 13.00
CA LEU A 75 -1.75 -13.19 11.54
C LEU A 75 -2.50 -11.96 10.98
N ILE A 76 -3.67 -11.63 11.53
CA ILE A 76 -4.43 -10.45 11.08
C ILE A 76 -3.68 -9.16 11.38
N PHE A 77 -3.01 -9.07 12.54
CA PHE A 77 -2.19 -7.92 12.89
C PHE A 77 -1.05 -7.71 11.90
N PHE A 78 -0.32 -8.78 11.55
CA PHE A 78 0.75 -8.70 10.55
C PHE A 78 0.23 -8.33 9.16
N TYR A 79 -0.90 -8.90 8.75
CA TYR A 79 -1.53 -8.58 7.47
C TYR A 79 -1.95 -7.11 7.37
N LEU A 80 -2.52 -6.54 8.44
CA LEU A 80 -2.89 -5.13 8.50
C LEU A 80 -1.67 -4.21 8.31
N ILE A 81 -0.56 -4.52 8.97
CA ILE A 81 0.71 -3.79 8.77
C ILE A 81 1.13 -3.89 7.30
N LEU A 82 1.07 -5.08 6.69
CA LEU A 82 1.46 -5.23 5.29
C LEU A 82 0.57 -4.41 4.36
N VAL A 83 -0.77 -4.53 4.47
CA VAL A 83 -1.71 -3.76 3.64
C VAL A 83 -1.46 -2.25 3.74
N LEU A 84 -1.22 -1.72 4.94
CA LEU A 84 -1.03 -0.28 5.15
C LEU A 84 0.25 0.27 4.51
N TYR A 85 1.31 -0.54 4.36
CA TYR A 85 2.63 -0.06 3.91
C TYR A 85 3.04 -0.56 2.53
N VAL A 86 2.53 -1.71 2.07
CA VAL A 86 2.90 -2.32 0.78
C VAL A 86 2.49 -1.43 -0.40
N PHE A 87 1.27 -0.90 -0.40
CA PHE A 87 0.77 -0.02 -1.46
C PHE A 87 1.49 1.35 -1.54
N PRO A 88 1.65 2.11 -0.44
CA PRO A 88 2.37 3.38 -0.51
C PRO A 88 3.86 3.21 -0.85
N LEU A 89 4.49 2.09 -0.47
CA LEU A 89 5.87 1.80 -0.85
C LEU A 89 5.99 1.44 -2.34
N GLN A 90 5.05 0.65 -2.88
CA GLN A 90 5.04 0.32 -4.31
C GLN A 90 4.79 1.55 -5.18
N ALA A 91 3.94 2.49 -4.74
CA ALA A 91 3.68 3.72 -5.46
C ALA A 91 4.89 4.67 -5.50
N ARG A 92 5.83 4.55 -4.56
CA ARG A 92 7.01 5.43 -4.45
C ARG A 92 8.29 4.82 -5.01
N PHE A 93 8.48 3.51 -4.88
CA PHE A 93 9.75 2.86 -5.20
C PHE A 93 9.59 1.77 -6.25
N TYR A 94 10.42 1.82 -7.30
CA TYR A 94 10.59 0.74 -8.27
C TYR A 94 11.42 -0.39 -7.65
N ASN A 95 10.77 -1.23 -6.84
CA ASN A 95 11.40 -2.35 -6.17
C ASN A 95 10.74 -3.68 -6.53
N PRO A 96 11.50 -4.77 -6.65
CA PRO A 96 10.92 -6.11 -6.80
C PRO A 96 10.08 -6.46 -5.56
N LEU A 97 9.02 -7.25 -5.76
CA LEU A 97 7.98 -7.54 -4.76
C LEU A 97 8.56 -7.94 -3.39
N ALA A 98 9.57 -8.82 -3.36
CA ALA A 98 10.21 -9.29 -2.12
C ALA A 98 10.86 -8.17 -1.29
N VAL A 99 11.45 -7.18 -1.95
CA VAL A 99 12.07 -6.02 -1.28
C VAL A 99 10.98 -5.09 -0.74
N THR A 100 9.88 -4.92 -1.47
CA THR A 100 8.71 -4.15 -1.03
C THR A 100 8.09 -4.72 0.24
N PHE A 101 7.93 -6.06 0.33
CA PHE A 101 7.43 -6.72 1.54
C PHE A 101 8.36 -6.53 2.74
N LYS A 102 9.67 -6.76 2.57
CA LYS A 102 10.65 -6.57 3.65
C LYS A 102 10.66 -5.12 4.15
N ASN A 103 10.62 -4.17 3.23
CA ASN A 103 10.59 -2.75 3.56
C ASN A 103 9.28 -2.34 4.22
N ALA A 104 8.14 -2.92 3.83
CA ALA A 104 6.84 -2.69 4.47
C ALA A 104 6.85 -3.12 5.93
N VAL A 105 7.38 -4.31 6.22
CA VAL A 105 7.47 -4.82 7.59
C VAL A 105 8.37 -3.92 8.44
N ILE A 106 9.56 -3.56 7.95
CA ILE A 106 10.51 -2.70 8.68
C ILE A 106 9.89 -1.31 8.91
N ALA A 107 9.25 -0.73 7.90
CA ALA A 107 8.60 0.56 8.00
C ALA A 107 7.42 0.55 9.00
N GLY A 108 6.62 -0.52 9.01
CA GLY A 108 5.53 -0.72 9.95
C GLY A 108 6.00 -0.80 11.39
N PHE A 109 6.99 -1.66 11.68
CA PHE A 109 7.54 -1.77 13.03
C PHE A 109 8.25 -0.49 13.50
N LYS A 110 8.95 0.21 12.61
CA LYS A 110 9.61 1.48 12.94
C LYS A 110 8.60 2.60 13.24
N ASN A 111 7.40 2.55 12.66
CA ASN A 111 6.40 3.60 12.75
C ASN A 111 5.08 3.12 13.38
N LEU A 112 5.15 2.20 14.35
CA LEU A 112 3.99 1.63 15.03
C LEU A 112 2.96 2.67 15.52
N PRO A 113 3.35 3.83 16.11
CA PRO A 113 2.37 4.84 16.51
C PRO A 113 1.55 5.37 15.33
N LYS A 114 2.20 5.58 14.18
CA LYS A 114 1.53 6.01 12.95
C LYS A 114 0.68 4.91 12.35
N THR A 115 1.13 3.65 12.43
CA THR A 115 0.33 2.49 12.02
C THR A 115 -0.96 2.40 12.83
N LEU A 116 -0.88 2.61 14.14
CA LEU A 116 -2.06 2.59 15.01
C LEU A 116 -3.02 3.74 14.71
N MET A 117 -2.50 4.94 14.39
CA MET A 117 -3.33 6.05 13.93
C MET A 117 -4.06 5.72 12.62
N MET A 118 -3.37 5.16 11.62
CA MET A 118 -3.99 4.72 10.37
C MET A 118 -5.09 3.69 10.62
N LEU A 119 -4.79 2.67 11.43
CA LEU A 119 -5.76 1.63 11.79
C LEU A 119 -6.98 2.20 12.53
N ALA A 120 -6.78 3.15 13.44
CA ALA A 120 -7.87 3.82 14.14
C ALA A 120 -8.75 4.65 13.18
N GLY A 121 -8.14 5.34 12.22
CA GLY A 121 -8.86 6.09 11.18
C GLY A 121 -9.69 5.17 10.28
N ASP A 122 -9.09 4.10 9.77
CA ASP A 122 -9.79 3.09 8.96
C ASP A 122 -10.93 2.42 9.74
N GLY A 123 -10.68 2.06 11.00
CA GLY A 123 -11.69 1.50 11.89
C GLY A 123 -12.88 2.45 12.13
N ALA A 124 -12.60 3.73 12.39
CA ALA A 124 -13.63 4.75 12.56
C ALA A 124 -14.48 4.91 11.28
N MET A 125 -13.84 4.94 10.11
CA MET A 125 -14.54 5.05 8.83
C MET A 125 -15.40 3.82 8.51
N ALA A 126 -14.91 2.62 8.82
CA ALA A 126 -15.68 1.39 8.67
C ALA A 126 -16.92 1.38 9.58
N VAL A 127 -16.77 1.78 10.86
CA VAL A 127 -17.89 1.89 11.81
C VAL A 127 -18.91 2.92 11.32
N LEU A 128 -18.47 4.10 10.89
CA LEU A 128 -19.36 5.13 10.35
C LEU A 128 -20.16 4.63 9.15
N THR A 129 -19.51 3.90 8.24
CA THR A 129 -20.17 3.33 7.06
C THR A 129 -21.24 2.32 7.49
N VAL A 130 -20.92 1.39 8.39
CA VAL A 130 -21.89 0.40 8.91
C VAL A 130 -23.07 1.09 9.60
N LEU A 131 -22.83 2.13 10.40
CA LEU A 131 -23.89 2.91 11.05
C LEU A 131 -24.79 3.61 10.02
N CYS A 132 -24.21 4.22 8.98
CA CYS A 132 -24.99 4.82 7.89
C CYS A 132 -25.89 3.81 7.18
N PHE A 133 -25.38 2.61 6.87
CA PHE A 133 -26.19 1.54 6.26
C PHE A 133 -27.35 1.09 7.16
N LYS A 134 -27.13 1.04 8.49
CA LYS A 134 -28.17 0.63 9.45
C LYS A 134 -29.23 1.70 9.69
N THR A 135 -28.83 2.96 9.84
CA THR A 135 -29.75 4.03 10.24
C THR A 135 -30.42 4.72 9.05
N PHE A 136 -29.70 4.91 7.95
CA PHE A 136 -30.19 5.65 6.77
C PHE A 136 -29.79 4.95 5.45
N PRO A 137 -30.39 3.80 5.13
CA PRO A 137 -30.02 3.01 3.95
C PRO A 137 -30.17 3.80 2.63
N GLN A 138 -31.09 4.76 2.60
CA GLN A 138 -31.35 5.65 1.46
C GLN A 138 -30.14 6.52 1.08
N ILE A 139 -29.27 6.84 2.04
CA ILE A 139 -28.11 7.74 1.88
C ILE A 139 -26.78 6.95 1.96
N ALA A 140 -26.84 5.64 2.20
CA ALA A 140 -25.68 4.80 2.46
C ALA A 140 -24.69 4.68 1.28
N PHE A 141 -25.09 5.08 0.07
CA PHE A 141 -24.17 5.17 -1.07
C PHE A 141 -23.16 6.32 -0.95
N LEU A 142 -23.48 7.40 -0.22
CA LEU A 142 -22.58 8.54 -0.03
C LEU A 142 -21.29 8.17 0.74
N PRO A 143 -21.35 7.52 1.92
CA PRO A 143 -20.14 7.10 2.61
C PRO A 143 -19.35 6.07 1.79
N LEU A 144 -19.98 5.24 0.96
CA LEU A 144 -19.24 4.34 0.06
C LEU A 144 -18.38 5.11 -0.96
N LEU A 145 -18.93 6.21 -1.51
CA LEU A 145 -18.24 7.06 -2.47
C LEU A 145 -17.13 7.90 -1.80
N THR A 146 -17.37 8.41 -0.59
CA THR A 146 -16.47 9.35 0.08
C THR A 146 -15.47 8.69 1.02
N ALA A 147 -15.73 7.48 1.51
CA ALA A 147 -14.85 6.82 2.48
C ALA A 147 -13.47 6.52 1.89
N LEU A 148 -13.42 5.96 0.69
CA LEU A 148 -12.15 5.64 0.02
C LEU A 148 -11.26 6.89 -0.19
N PRO A 149 -11.73 7.98 -0.81
CA PRO A 149 -10.89 9.17 -0.98
C PRO A 149 -10.51 9.84 0.36
N LEU A 150 -11.38 9.81 1.37
CA LEU A 150 -11.07 10.31 2.71
C LEU A 150 -9.99 9.49 3.41
N CYS A 151 -10.06 8.16 3.34
CA CYS A 151 -9.03 7.26 3.87
C CYS A 151 -7.69 7.50 3.18
N VAL A 152 -7.66 7.61 1.85
CA VAL A 152 -6.44 7.90 1.10
C VAL A 152 -5.84 9.25 1.48
N TRP A 153 -6.68 10.28 1.64
CA TRP A 153 -6.23 11.60 2.09
C TRP A 153 -5.66 11.55 3.51
N TYR A 154 -6.34 10.87 4.43
CA TYR A 154 -5.88 10.68 5.81
C TYR A 154 -4.54 9.92 5.87
N HIS A 155 -4.42 8.81 5.14
CA HIS A 155 -3.17 8.05 5.02
C HIS A 155 -2.04 8.88 4.43
N SER A 156 -2.34 9.67 3.39
CA SER A 156 -1.36 10.59 2.82
C SER A 156 -0.88 11.60 3.85
N TRP A 157 -1.76 12.13 4.71
CA TRP A 157 -1.37 13.04 5.79
C TRP A 157 -0.50 12.36 6.86
N VAL A 158 -0.88 11.17 7.34
CA VAL A 158 -0.12 10.42 8.36
C VAL A 158 1.27 9.98 7.85
N LEU A 159 1.33 9.60 6.57
CA LEU A 159 2.54 9.11 5.91
C LEU A 159 3.45 10.21 5.36
N ARG A 160 3.07 11.50 5.44
CA ARG A 160 3.88 12.63 4.92
C ARG A 160 5.32 12.59 5.37
N ASP A 161 5.57 12.42 6.66
CA ASP A 161 6.94 12.41 7.19
C ASP A 161 7.69 11.12 6.85
N LEU A 162 6.98 10.01 6.63
CA LEU A 162 7.60 8.72 6.31
C LEU A 162 8.00 8.64 4.84
N LEU A 163 7.15 9.16 3.95
CA LEU A 163 7.36 9.18 2.52
C LEU A 163 8.22 10.37 2.07
N GLY A 164 8.75 11.15 3.01
CA GLY A 164 9.56 12.33 2.67
C GLY A 164 8.80 13.32 1.79
N LEU A 165 7.48 13.44 1.96
CA LEU A 165 6.63 14.43 1.27
C LEU A 165 6.87 15.86 1.81
N VAL A 166 8.09 16.13 2.26
CA VAL A 166 8.61 17.47 2.48
C VAL A 166 9.01 17.99 1.10
N PRO A 167 8.34 19.00 0.53
CA PRO A 167 8.78 19.62 -0.72
C PRO A 167 10.21 20.14 -0.50
N GLY A 168 11.19 19.53 -1.16
CA GLY A 168 12.61 19.96 -1.10
C GLY A 168 13.66 18.86 -0.89
N LYS A 169 13.29 17.61 -0.61
CA LYS A 169 14.24 16.47 -0.62
C LYS A 169 13.79 15.37 -1.57
N LEU A 170 13.92 15.66 -2.85
CA LEU A 170 13.74 14.70 -3.93
C LEU A 170 15.05 13.89 -4.05
N ASP A 171 15.31 13.01 -3.09
CA ASP A 171 16.32 11.95 -3.31
C ASP A 171 15.66 10.93 -4.24
N LEU A 172 15.62 11.27 -5.53
CA LEU A 172 15.37 10.32 -6.60
C LEU A 172 16.34 9.15 -6.40
N PRO A 173 15.92 7.89 -6.61
CA PRO A 173 16.90 6.81 -6.72
C PRO A 173 17.88 7.23 -7.80
N VAL A 174 19.15 7.35 -7.43
CA VAL A 174 20.27 7.61 -8.35
C VAL A 174 20.06 6.67 -9.52
N SER A 175 19.84 7.22 -10.72
CA SER A 175 19.89 6.45 -11.96
C SER A 175 21.16 5.63 -11.89
N ASP A 176 21.08 4.34 -12.21
CA ASP A 176 22.25 3.48 -12.30
C ASP A 176 23.12 3.97 -13.49
N ASP A 177 23.82 5.09 -13.30
CA ASP A 177 24.90 5.65 -14.14
C ASP A 177 26.14 4.73 -14.10
N LYS A 178 25.91 3.42 -13.97
CA LYS A 178 26.89 2.35 -14.02
C LYS A 178 26.75 1.52 -15.29
N GLU A 179 25.62 1.60 -16.00
CA GLU A 179 25.50 1.00 -17.33
C GLU A 179 26.04 1.93 -18.42
N GLU A 180 25.74 3.25 -18.39
CA GLU A 180 26.28 4.19 -19.39
C GLU A 180 27.82 4.33 -19.34
N ARG A 181 28.44 4.22 -18.15
CA ARG A 181 29.91 4.27 -18.03
C ARG A 181 30.65 3.03 -18.54
N LYS A 182 29.94 1.98 -18.97
CA LYS A 182 30.56 0.81 -19.59
C LYS A 182 30.61 0.90 -21.11
N GLU A 183 29.71 1.64 -21.75
CA GLU A 183 29.73 1.82 -23.21
C GLU A 183 30.78 2.86 -23.64
N GLU A 184 30.97 3.95 -22.89
CA GLU A 184 31.99 4.97 -23.19
C GLU A 184 33.45 4.53 -22.96
N ARG A 185 33.69 3.32 -22.42
CA ARG A 185 35.07 2.80 -22.23
C ARG A 185 35.55 1.96 -23.42
N TYR A 186 34.70 1.71 -24.41
CA TYR A 186 35.03 0.91 -25.58
C TYR A 186 34.91 1.66 -26.92
N GLU A 187 34.74 2.98 -26.90
CA GLU A 187 34.92 3.85 -28.07
C GLU A 187 36.24 4.64 -28.00
#